data_AF-A0A392U0A4-F1
#
_entry.id   AF-A0A392U0A4-F1
#
_cell.length_a   1.000
_cell.length_b   1.000
_cell.length_c   1.000
_cell.angle_alpha   90.00
_cell.angle_beta   90.00
_cell.angle_gamma   90.00
#
_symmetry.space_group_name_H-M   'P 1'
#
loop_
_entity.id
_entity.type
_entity.pdbx_description
1 polymer ?
#
loop_
_entity_poly.entity_id
_entity_poly.type
_entity_poly.pdbx_seq_one_letter_code
_entity_poly.pdbx_strand_id
1 'polypeptide(L)'
;KRQRQDDSVVDLTEAEPRFVLPNCFGARGFLEKYPPVVADTEKAIILGMTPAAREAQLVKDTSAVMRLLETALVLNSEETCPA
;
A
#
# COMPACT_ATOMS: atom_id res chain seq x y z
N LYS A 1 -35.56 -1.71 -8.73
CA LYS A 1 -34.33 -0.91 -8.96
C LYS A 1 -33.72 -0.63 -7.59
N ARG A 2 -32.61 -1.26 -7.21
CA ARG A 2 -31.96 -1.00 -5.92
C ARG A 2 -31.12 0.26 -6.06
N GLN A 3 -31.39 1.23 -5.18
CA GLN A 3 -30.69 2.50 -5.10
C GLN A 3 -29.25 2.22 -4.69
N ARG A 4 -28.30 2.76 -5.43
CA ARG A 4 -26.87 2.71 -5.09
C ARG A 4 -26.72 3.55 -3.82
N GLN A 5 -26.44 2.92 -2.69
CA GLN A 5 -25.97 3.62 -1.50
C GLN A 5 -24.63 4.24 -1.87
N ASP A 6 -24.59 5.56 -1.88
CA ASP A 6 -23.39 6.36 -2.11
C ASP A 6 -22.73 6.54 -0.74
N ASP A 7 -22.07 5.49 -0.26
CA ASP A 7 -21.34 5.49 1.02
C ASP A 7 -19.92 6.04 0.83
N SER A 8 -19.71 7.03 -0.05
CA SER A 8 -18.37 7.50 -0.42
C SER A 8 -17.90 8.75 0.33
N VAL A 9 -18.60 9.19 1.37
CA VAL A 9 -18.09 10.25 2.23
C VAL A 9 -17.18 9.62 3.27
N VAL A 10 -15.89 9.56 2.94
CA VAL A 10 -14.83 9.18 3.88
C VAL A 10 -14.71 10.32 4.88
N ASP A 11 -15.17 10.06 6.10
CA ASP A 11 -14.99 10.97 7.23
C ASP A 11 -13.54 10.92 7.69
N LEU A 12 -12.75 11.93 7.32
CA LEU A 12 -11.34 12.07 7.69
C LEU A 12 -11.15 12.41 9.19
N THR A 13 -12.23 12.56 9.97
CA THR A 13 -12.21 12.88 11.41
C THR A 13 -12.35 11.66 12.31
N GLU A 14 -12.85 10.53 11.79
CA GLU A 14 -12.61 9.22 12.39
C GLU A 14 -11.12 8.90 12.17
N ALA A 15 -10.42 8.41 13.18
CA ALA A 15 -9.05 7.94 13.00
C ALA A 15 -9.08 6.89 11.90
N GLU A 16 -8.60 7.28 10.69
CA GLU A 16 -8.57 6.45 9.49
C GLU A 16 -8.23 5.03 9.92
N PRO A 17 -9.04 4.01 9.58
CA PRO A 17 -8.79 2.64 10.00
C PRO A 17 -7.34 2.34 9.61
N ARG A 18 -6.48 2.19 10.63
CA ARG A 18 -5.04 1.98 10.45
C ARG A 18 -4.90 0.99 9.31
N PHE A 19 -4.06 1.29 8.33
CA PHE A 19 -3.86 0.37 7.22
C PHE A 19 -3.41 -0.99 7.78
N VAL A 20 -4.36 -1.91 7.92
CA VAL A 20 -4.12 -3.24 8.46
C VAL A 20 -3.77 -4.09 7.27
N LEU A 21 -2.49 -4.42 7.13
CA LEU A 21 -2.07 -5.47 6.24
C LEU A 21 -2.89 -6.72 6.55
N PRO A 22 -3.50 -7.38 5.54
CA PRO A 22 -4.25 -8.61 5.77
C PRO A 22 -3.43 -9.57 6.64
N ASN A 23 -4.05 -10.15 7.68
CA ASN A 23 -3.35 -10.94 8.70
C ASN A 23 -2.44 -12.05 8.14
N CYS A 24 -2.71 -12.53 6.92
CA CYS A 24 -1.88 -13.51 6.23
C CYS A 24 -0.44 -13.03 5.98
N PHE A 25 -0.20 -11.73 5.78
CA PHE A 25 1.15 -11.20 5.55
C PHE A 25 2.04 -11.28 6.80
N GLY A 26 1.46 -11.28 8.00
CA GLY A 26 2.18 -11.46 9.25
C GLY A 26 2.41 -12.93 9.63
N ALA A 27 1.82 -13.88 8.88
CA ALA A 27 1.99 -15.30 9.17
C ALA A 27 3.43 -15.74 8.84
N ARG A 28 4.10 -16.33 9.84
CA ARG A 28 5.44 -16.90 9.64
C ARG A 28 5.39 -17.93 8.52
N GLY A 29 6.33 -17.85 7.56
CA GLY A 29 6.34 -18.78 6.43
C GLY A 29 5.51 -18.34 5.22
N PHE A 30 4.74 -17.24 5.31
CA PHE A 30 3.77 -16.88 4.27
C PHE A 30 4.45 -16.55 2.94
N LEU A 31 5.49 -15.72 2.94
CA LEU A 31 6.22 -15.35 1.72
C LEU A 31 7.13 -16.48 1.22
N GLU A 32 7.58 -17.39 2.09
CA GLU A 32 8.27 -18.61 1.64
C GLU A 32 7.31 -19.55 0.90
N LYS A 33 6.06 -19.66 1.37
CA LYS A 33 5.02 -20.49 0.75
C LYS A 33 4.41 -19.83 -0.49
N TYR A 34 4.28 -18.51 -0.48
CA TYR A 34 3.71 -17.69 -1.54
C TYR A 34 4.69 -16.57 -1.88
N PRO A 35 5.78 -16.88 -2.61
CA PRO A 35 6.75 -15.88 -3.01
C PRO A 35 6.06 -14.78 -3.84
N PRO A 36 6.49 -13.52 -3.72
CA PRO A 36 6.04 -12.46 -4.62
C PRO A 36 6.39 -12.85 -6.05
N VAL A 37 5.38 -12.94 -6.92
CA VAL A 37 5.56 -13.22 -8.34
C VAL A 37 4.94 -12.07 -9.13
N VAL A 38 5.72 -11.53 -10.06
CA VAL A 38 5.21 -10.58 -11.07
C VAL A 38 4.56 -11.40 -12.17
N ALA A 39 3.29 -11.13 -12.47
CA ALA A 39 2.58 -11.83 -13.54
C ALA A 39 3.28 -11.63 -14.90
N ASP A 40 3.23 -12.61 -15.79
CA ASP A 40 3.92 -12.53 -17.09
C ASP A 40 3.47 -11.33 -17.93
N THR A 41 2.21 -10.94 -17.82
CA THR A 41 1.64 -9.75 -18.47
C THR A 41 2.29 -8.47 -17.96
N GLU A 42 2.42 -8.32 -16.64
CA GLU A 42 3.08 -7.18 -16.01
C GLU A 42 4.57 -7.15 -16.34
N LYS A 43 5.23 -8.31 -16.29
CA LYS A 43 6.64 -8.45 -16.69
C LYS A 43 6.85 -8.01 -18.13
N ALA A 44 5.97 -8.41 -19.06
CA ALA A 44 6.04 -7.98 -20.45
C ALA A 44 5.89 -6.46 -20.61
N ILE A 45 4.98 -5.84 -19.85
CA ILE A 45 4.79 -4.38 -19.84
C ILE A 45 6.05 -3.68 -19.34
N ILE A 46 6.59 -4.11 -18.19
CA ILE A 46 7.82 -3.53 -17.60
C ILE A 46 9.00 -3.66 -18.57
N LEU A 47 9.16 -4.84 -19.18
CA LEU A 47 10.23 -5.11 -20.13
C LEU A 47 10.08 -4.35 -21.45
N GLY A 48 8.85 -4.03 -21.85
CA GLY A 48 8.55 -3.20 -23.01
C GLY A 48 8.85 -1.71 -22.81
N MET A 49 8.99 -1.23 -21.57
CA MET A 49 9.43 0.14 -21.28
C MET A 49 10.92 0.32 -21.61
N THR A 50 11.27 1.53 -22.06
CA THR A 50 12.69 1.92 -22.17
C THR A 50 13.36 1.90 -20.79
N PRO A 51 14.68 1.66 -20.71
CA PRO A 51 15.39 1.64 -19.44
C PRO A 51 15.18 2.93 -18.61
N ALA A 52 15.25 4.09 -19.26
CA ALA A 52 15.05 5.38 -18.59
C ALA A 52 13.62 5.57 -18.06
N ALA A 53 12.60 5.14 -18.80
CA ALA A 53 11.21 5.21 -18.34
C ALA A 53 10.97 4.28 -17.14
N ARG A 54 11.57 3.08 -17.15
CA ARG A 54 11.52 2.13 -16.04
C ARG A 54 12.21 2.67 -14.80
N GLU A 55 13.39 3.26 -14.95
CA GLU A 55 14.11 3.90 -13.85
C GLU A 55 13.28 5.03 -13.22
N ALA A 56 12.72 5.91 -14.06
CA ALA A 56 11.87 7.01 -13.58
C ALA A 56 10.62 6.50 -12.83
N GLN A 57 10.02 5.39 -13.27
CA GLN A 57 8.89 4.76 -12.58
C GLN A 57 9.33 4.18 -11.23
N LEU A 58 10.43 3.42 -11.19
CA LEU A 58 10.96 2.81 -9.97
C LEU A 58 11.28 3.86 -8.90
N VAL A 59 11.84 5.01 -9.30
CA VAL A 59 12.12 6.12 -8.37
C VAL A 59 10.83 6.65 -7.75
N LYS A 60 9.76 6.81 -8.56
CA LYS A 60 8.46 7.28 -8.06
C LYS A 60 7.80 6.26 -7.13
N ASP A 61 7.86 4.98 -7.48
CA ASP A 61 7.25 3.93 -6.67
C ASP A 61 7.98 3.80 -5.33
N THR A 62 9.32 3.88 -5.36
CA THR A 62 10.14 3.86 -4.13
C THR A 62 9.84 5.07 -3.25
N SER A 63 9.73 6.28 -3.81
CA SER A 63 9.42 7.47 -3.03
C SER A 63 8.01 7.40 -2.42
N ALA A 64 7.03 6.84 -3.14
CA ALA A 64 5.69 6.60 -2.63
C ALA A 64 5.69 5.61 -1.46
N VAL A 65 6.45 4.51 -1.54
CA VAL A 65 6.60 3.55 -0.44
C VAL A 65 7.26 4.19 0.79
N MET A 66 8.32 4.97 0.59
CA MET A 66 9.00 5.68 1.70
C MET A 66 8.06 6.68 2.37
N ARG A 67 7.25 7.40 1.58
CA ARG A 67 6.25 8.33 2.11
C ARG A 67 5.17 7.61 2.90
N LEU A 68 4.67 6.47 2.39
CA LEU A 68 3.70 5.64 3.10
C LEU A 68 4.25 5.14 4.43
N LEU A 69 5.51 4.72 4.46
CA LEU A 69 6.19 4.30 5.69
C LEU A 69 6.30 5.44 6.70
N GLU A 70 6.74 6.62 6.26
CA GLU A 70 6.81 7.83 7.10
C GLU A 70 5.43 8.16 7.69
N THR A 71 4.38 8.17 6.86
CA THR A 71 3.01 8.40 7.32
C THR A 71 2.57 7.35 8.34
N ALA A 72 2.84 6.07 8.09
CA ALA A 72 2.52 5.01 9.05
C ALA A 72 3.26 5.19 10.38
N LEU A 73 4.51 5.67 10.39
CA LEU A 73 5.26 5.93 11.62
C LEU A 73 4.66 7.11 12.40
N VAL A 74 4.30 8.19 11.72
CA VAL A 74 3.65 9.37 12.33
C VAL A 74 2.27 9.02 12.88
N LEU A 75 1.47 8.24 12.15
CA LEU A 75 0.13 7.85 12.60
C LEU A 75 0.15 6.80 13.73
N ASN A 76 1.24 6.04 13.86
CA ASN A 76 1.41 5.06 14.93
C ASN A 76 2.25 5.58 16.11
N SER A 77 2.72 6.83 16.10
CA SER A 77 3.35 7.41 17.28
C SER A 77 2.25 7.72 18.29
N GLU A 78 2.20 6.97 19.38
CA GLU A 78 1.28 7.25 20.48
C GLU A 78 1.70 8.56 21.16
N GLU A 79 1.04 9.67 20.82
CA GLU A 79 0.89 10.76 21.78
C GLU A 79 -0.12 10.28 22.82
N THR A 80 0.37 9.62 23.87
CA THR A 80 -0.42 9.50 25.10
C THR A 80 -0.68 10.91 25.60
N CYS A 81 -1.88 11.44 25.34
CA CYS A 81 -2.39 12.60 26.05
C CYS A 81 -2.25 12.33 27.56
N PRO A 82 -1.55 13.17 28.34
CA PRO A 82 -1.58 13.03 29.78
C PRO A 82 -3.00 13.34 30.26
N ALA A 83 -3.54 12.44 31.09
CA ALA A 83 -4.81 12.62 31.80
C ALA A 83 -4.72 13.74 32.84
#